data_AF-A0A7X7DVJ9-F1
#
_entry.id   AF-A0A7X7DVJ9-F1
#
_cell.length_a   1.000
_cell.length_b   1.000
_cell.length_c   1.000
_cell.angle_alpha   90.00
_cell.angle_beta   90.00
_cell.angle_gamma   90.00
#
_symmetry.space_group_name_H-M   'P 1'
#
loop_
_entity.id
_entity.type
_entity.pdbx_description
1 polymer ?
#
loop_
_entity_poly.entity_id
_entity_poly.type
_entity_poly.pdbx_seq_one_letter_code
_entity_poly.pdbx_strand_id
1 'polypeptide(L)'
;MIELDRIDVKAAECLDGFLVRKDLVRAFSRQFPVPTYVVEFLLGRYCASIQQDEIEEGLQIVRRQLESRTVKAGEEELFKARARENGEVKIIDLVTARLDSKGEYLATLPSLRLTDVRIAGELANRHERIFTGGFYTEITLSFDMTIAQENRGRPFGIESIREIQLSKRDVLDVLAEARTRFSTGEWKDFLLRSIGIEPGELTERQKDAFLLRMVPFVERNYNMVELGPRGTGKSHLFQQISPYAHLVSGGKATVAKMFVENTPQGRRGLVCQYDVVCFDEISGISFDQKDGVNIMKGYMESGEFSRGKESIRAEGSIVMVGNFEVDVEHQQRIGHLFGPMPPEMRNDTAFMDRIHAYLPGWDVPKLDKKSFTDHFGLVSDFLSECWNRLRNQSRVGLLQNRVFFGGALSGRDTNAVNKTVCGLIKLLYPANDSAVPDEELEWAVRLAMEARRRV
;
A
#
# COMPACT_ATOMS: atom_id res chain seq x y z
N MET A 1 27.70 -8.96 -10.60
CA MET A 1 26.81 -10.11 -10.78
C MET A 1 26.46 -10.59 -9.39
N ILE A 2 25.17 -10.70 -9.06
CA ILE A 2 24.76 -11.18 -7.74
C ILE A 2 24.95 -12.71 -7.70
N GLU A 3 25.35 -13.24 -6.56
CA GLU A 3 25.33 -14.69 -6.34
C GLU A 3 23.91 -15.07 -5.88
N LEU A 4 23.24 -15.94 -6.65
CA LEU A 4 21.89 -16.40 -6.32
C LEU A 4 21.98 -17.38 -5.15
N ASP A 5 21.12 -17.17 -4.15
CA ASP A 5 21.04 -18.06 -3.00
C ASP A 5 19.90 -19.09 -3.12
N ARG A 6 19.73 -19.89 -2.07
CA ARG A 6 18.70 -20.92 -2.03
C ARG A 6 17.27 -20.36 -2.14
N ILE A 7 17.01 -19.18 -1.60
CA ILE A 7 15.68 -18.54 -1.65
C ILE A 7 15.41 -18.07 -3.08
N ASP A 8 16.41 -17.49 -3.76
CA ASP A 8 16.28 -17.07 -5.16
C ASP A 8 15.93 -18.27 -6.07
N VAL A 9 16.66 -19.38 -5.92
CA VAL A 9 16.42 -20.59 -6.72
C VAL A 9 15.02 -21.15 -6.47
N LYS A 10 14.62 -21.31 -5.21
CA LYS A 10 13.27 -21.80 -4.86
C LYS A 10 12.17 -20.89 -5.38
N ALA A 11 12.34 -19.58 -5.25
CA ALA A 11 11.37 -18.61 -5.74
C ALA A 11 11.24 -18.72 -7.25
N ALA A 12 12.36 -18.76 -7.99
CA ALA A 12 12.34 -18.86 -9.44
C ALA A 12 11.61 -20.13 -9.95
N GLU A 13 11.69 -21.24 -9.22
CA GLU A 13 11.01 -22.49 -9.57
C GLU A 13 9.48 -22.43 -9.41
N CYS A 14 8.95 -21.66 -8.45
CA CYS A 14 7.52 -21.70 -8.09
C CYS A 14 6.75 -20.38 -8.31
N LEU A 15 7.45 -19.27 -8.57
CA LEU A 15 6.89 -17.93 -8.69
C LEU A 15 7.31 -17.24 -10.00
N ASP A 16 7.57 -18.01 -11.05
CA ASP A 16 7.94 -17.49 -12.36
C ASP A 16 6.91 -16.44 -12.87
N GLY A 17 7.42 -15.34 -13.41
CA GLY A 17 6.62 -14.18 -13.82
C GLY A 17 6.11 -13.29 -12.67
N PHE A 18 6.40 -13.61 -11.41
CA PHE A 18 6.02 -12.83 -10.22
C PHE A 18 7.22 -12.33 -9.40
N LEU A 19 8.43 -12.50 -9.92
CA LEU A 19 9.66 -12.08 -9.27
C LEU A 19 10.30 -10.90 -9.97
N VAL A 20 11.03 -10.12 -9.20
CA VAL A 20 11.84 -9.02 -9.69
C VAL A 20 13.06 -8.86 -8.79
N ARG A 21 14.21 -8.58 -9.38
CA ARG A 21 15.41 -8.22 -8.61
C ARG A 21 15.26 -6.82 -8.04
N LYS A 22 15.40 -6.71 -6.72
CA LYS A 22 15.11 -5.46 -6.00
C LYS A 22 16.19 -4.40 -6.18
N ASP A 23 17.41 -4.79 -6.54
CA ASP A 23 18.47 -3.84 -6.95
C ASP A 23 18.09 -3.06 -8.22
N LEU A 24 17.52 -3.74 -9.22
CA LEU A 24 17.06 -3.12 -10.46
C LEU A 24 15.94 -2.12 -10.18
N VAL A 25 14.99 -2.49 -9.32
CA VAL A 25 13.91 -1.59 -8.89
C VAL A 25 14.48 -0.33 -8.24
N ARG A 26 15.44 -0.47 -7.32
CA ARG A 26 16.12 0.69 -6.71
C ARG A 26 16.88 1.54 -7.72
N ALA A 27 17.54 0.91 -8.68
CA ALA A 27 18.32 1.61 -9.68
C ALA A 27 17.44 2.51 -10.56
N PHE A 28 16.26 2.03 -10.95
CA PHE A 28 15.31 2.76 -11.79
C PHE A 28 14.35 3.66 -10.99
N SER A 29 14.12 3.36 -9.72
CA SER A 29 13.32 4.20 -8.82
C SER A 29 13.88 5.63 -8.79
N ARG A 30 13.00 6.63 -8.82
CA ARG A 30 13.31 8.06 -8.85
C ARG A 30 13.94 8.60 -10.13
N GLN A 31 14.25 7.77 -11.13
CA GLN A 31 14.69 8.27 -12.45
C GLN A 31 13.54 8.81 -13.29
N PHE A 32 12.32 8.31 -13.04
CA PHE A 32 11.11 8.64 -13.77
C PHE A 32 10.04 9.18 -12.83
N PRO A 33 9.14 10.07 -13.29
CA PRO A 33 8.09 10.69 -12.48
C PRO A 33 6.88 9.76 -12.28
N VAL A 34 7.15 8.49 -11.93
CA VAL A 34 6.12 7.48 -11.65
C VAL A 34 6.44 6.77 -10.32
N PRO A 35 5.43 6.23 -9.61
CA PRO A 35 5.65 5.45 -8.39
C PRO A 35 6.55 4.23 -8.60
N THR A 36 7.25 3.79 -7.55
CA THR A 36 8.17 2.64 -7.65
C THR A 36 7.44 1.37 -8.07
N TYR A 37 6.21 1.12 -7.61
CA TYR A 37 5.44 -0.06 -8.02
C TYR A 37 5.14 -0.10 -9.53
N VAL A 38 5.07 1.05 -10.21
CA VAL A 38 4.89 1.12 -11.69
C VAL A 38 6.15 0.66 -12.40
N VAL A 39 7.31 1.15 -11.96
CA VAL A 39 8.62 0.72 -12.47
C VAL A 39 8.80 -0.77 -12.23
N GLU A 40 8.48 -1.21 -11.01
CA GLU A 40 8.60 -2.60 -10.60
C GLU A 40 7.69 -3.53 -11.39
N PHE A 41 6.46 -3.11 -11.73
CA PHE A 41 5.60 -3.88 -12.61
C PHE A 41 6.22 -4.09 -14.01
N LEU A 42 6.80 -3.03 -14.59
CA LEU A 42 7.46 -3.15 -15.90
C LEU A 42 8.68 -4.05 -15.82
N LEU A 43 9.49 -3.93 -14.76
CA LEU A 43 10.62 -4.81 -14.52
C LEU A 43 10.16 -6.25 -14.29
N GLY A 44 9.15 -6.50 -13.47
CA GLY A 44 8.58 -7.83 -13.25
C GLY A 44 7.96 -8.44 -14.49
N ARG A 45 7.59 -7.63 -15.49
CA ARG A 45 7.05 -8.12 -16.77
C ARG A 45 8.12 -8.47 -17.80
N TYR A 46 9.21 -7.70 -17.86
CA TYR A 46 10.24 -7.86 -18.90
C TYR A 46 11.56 -8.45 -18.37
N CYS A 47 11.76 -8.47 -17.05
CA CYS A 47 12.98 -8.89 -16.36
C CYS A 47 12.68 -9.97 -15.29
N ALA A 48 11.65 -10.80 -15.49
CA ALA A 48 11.24 -11.83 -14.54
C ALA A 48 12.18 -13.05 -14.47
N SER A 49 13.21 -13.09 -15.31
CA SER A 49 14.15 -14.20 -15.44
C SER A 49 15.31 -14.11 -14.46
N ILE A 50 15.94 -15.25 -14.19
CA ILE A 50 17.22 -15.34 -13.48
C ILE A 50 18.43 -15.30 -14.43
N GLN A 51 18.21 -15.36 -15.75
CA GLN A 51 19.27 -15.30 -16.76
C GLN A 51 19.67 -13.85 -17.02
N GLN A 52 20.97 -13.55 -16.89
CA GLN A 52 21.48 -12.19 -16.99
C GLN A 52 21.23 -11.55 -18.37
N ASP A 53 21.37 -12.31 -19.45
CA ASP A 53 21.15 -11.79 -20.81
C ASP A 53 19.68 -11.40 -21.04
N GLU A 54 18.73 -12.23 -20.60
CA GLU A 54 17.30 -11.93 -20.68
C GLU A 54 16.93 -10.69 -19.84
N ILE A 55 17.52 -10.54 -18.66
CA ILE A 55 17.35 -9.35 -17.81
C ILE A 55 17.86 -8.11 -18.56
N GLU A 56 19.04 -8.16 -19.18
CA GLU A 56 19.63 -7.02 -19.89
C GLU A 56 18.77 -6.57 -21.08
N GLU A 57 18.26 -7.50 -21.87
CA GLU A 57 17.30 -7.20 -22.94
C GLU A 57 16.02 -6.56 -22.39
N GLY A 58 15.46 -7.14 -21.32
CA GLY A 58 14.30 -6.62 -20.62
C GLY A 58 14.50 -5.19 -20.12
N LEU A 59 15.67 -4.89 -19.56
CA LEU A 59 16.02 -3.55 -19.06
C LEU A 59 16.04 -2.50 -20.17
N GLN A 60 16.49 -2.85 -21.37
CA GLN A 60 16.46 -1.93 -22.52
C GLN A 60 15.02 -1.60 -22.94
N ILE A 61 14.13 -2.60 -22.90
CA ILE A 61 12.70 -2.41 -23.19
C ILE A 61 12.07 -1.50 -22.14
N VAL A 62 12.31 -1.77 -20.85
CA VAL A 62 11.76 -0.98 -19.73
C VAL A 62 12.23 0.47 -19.81
N ARG A 63 13.53 0.69 -20.00
CA ARG A 63 14.11 2.03 -20.15
C ARG A 63 13.44 2.80 -21.29
N ARG A 64 13.36 2.18 -22.47
CA ARG A 64 12.72 2.79 -23.65
C ARG A 64 11.25 3.14 -23.39
N GLN A 65 10.50 2.27 -22.72
CA GLN A 65 9.08 2.51 -22.41
C GLN A 65 8.92 3.66 -21.42
N LEU A 66 9.70 3.67 -20.34
CA LEU A 66 9.63 4.74 -19.34
C LEU A 66 10.05 6.09 -19.93
N GLU A 67 11.14 6.15 -20.70
CA GLU A 67 11.60 7.38 -21.36
C GLU A 67 10.61 7.95 -22.37
N SER A 68 9.92 7.10 -23.12
CA SER A 68 9.01 7.54 -24.17
C SER A 68 7.59 7.84 -23.69
N ARG A 69 7.17 7.30 -22.52
CA ARG A 69 5.77 7.34 -22.06
C ARG A 69 5.57 8.10 -20.75
N THR A 70 6.61 8.34 -19.96
CA THR A 70 6.46 9.14 -18.74
C THR A 70 6.59 10.62 -19.06
N VAL A 71 5.65 11.43 -18.57
CA VAL A 71 5.66 12.88 -18.81
C VAL A 71 6.45 13.54 -17.69
N LYS A 72 7.59 14.16 -18.03
CA LYS A 72 8.39 14.91 -17.06
C LYS A 72 7.81 16.32 -16.87
N ALA A 73 8.13 16.93 -15.73
CA ALA A 73 7.75 18.31 -15.46
C ALA A 73 8.31 19.24 -16.56
N GLY A 74 7.44 20.00 -17.22
CA GLY A 74 7.78 20.86 -18.36
C GLY A 74 7.58 20.22 -19.73
N GLU A 75 7.33 18.91 -19.82
CA GLU A 75 7.08 18.20 -21.09
C GLU A 75 5.58 18.04 -21.40
N GLU A 76 4.69 18.61 -20.60
CA GLU A 76 3.23 18.43 -20.74
C GLU A 76 2.74 18.86 -22.13
N GLU A 77 3.17 20.03 -22.60
CA GLU A 77 2.80 20.57 -23.91
C GLU A 77 3.47 19.80 -25.07
N LEU A 78 4.64 19.20 -24.83
CA LEU A 78 5.31 18.37 -25.84
C LEU A 78 4.50 17.11 -26.13
N PHE A 79 3.98 16.44 -25.11
CA PHE A 79 3.14 15.26 -25.29
C PHE A 79 1.79 15.61 -25.93
N LYS A 80 1.18 16.75 -25.55
CA LYS A 80 -0.04 17.26 -26.21
C LYS A 80 0.19 17.57 -27.68
N ALA A 81 1.30 18.21 -28.02
CA ALA A 81 1.69 18.50 -29.40
C ALA A 81 1.91 17.21 -30.20
N ARG A 82 2.59 16.20 -29.62
CA ARG A 82 2.74 14.87 -30.24
C ARG A 82 1.40 14.20 -30.52
N ALA A 83 0.47 14.23 -29.56
CA ALA A 83 -0.87 13.70 -29.76
C ALA A 83 -1.59 14.41 -30.93
N ARG A 84 -1.42 15.73 -31.05
CA ARG A 84 -1.98 16.51 -32.17
C ARG A 84 -1.33 16.20 -33.52
N GLU A 85 -0.01 16.19 -33.60
CA GLU A 85 0.73 16.03 -34.86
C GLU A 85 0.67 14.58 -35.38
N ASN A 86 0.75 13.60 -34.48
CA ASN A 86 0.75 12.18 -34.85
C ASN A 86 -0.64 11.52 -34.75
N GLY A 87 -1.66 12.25 -34.31
CA GLY A 87 -3.00 11.74 -34.01
C GLY A 87 -3.13 11.04 -32.65
N GLU A 88 -2.07 10.40 -32.18
CA GLU A 88 -2.01 9.76 -30.87
C GLU A 88 -0.64 9.83 -30.19
N VAL A 89 -0.64 9.67 -28.86
CA VAL A 89 0.57 9.47 -28.06
C VAL A 89 0.29 8.47 -26.94
N LYS A 90 1.28 7.64 -26.61
CA LYS A 90 1.20 6.73 -25.45
C LYS A 90 1.85 7.37 -24.24
N ILE A 91 1.13 7.37 -23.12
CA ILE A 91 1.63 7.86 -21.83
C ILE A 91 1.40 6.85 -20.72
N ILE A 92 2.19 6.95 -19.65
CA ILE A 92 1.91 6.29 -18.38
C ILE A 92 1.42 7.37 -17.41
N ASP A 93 0.17 7.27 -16.97
CA ASP A 93 -0.44 8.25 -16.06
C ASP A 93 -1.45 7.61 -15.11
N LEU A 94 -1.72 8.30 -14.01
CA LEU A 94 -2.85 8.02 -13.13
C LEU A 94 -4.14 8.43 -13.87
N VAL A 95 -5.04 7.49 -14.12
CA VAL A 95 -6.35 7.79 -14.72
C VAL A 95 -7.43 7.78 -13.64
N THR A 96 -8.19 8.87 -13.56
CA THR A 96 -9.45 8.92 -12.81
C THR A 96 -10.56 9.40 -13.73
N ALA A 97 -11.80 9.03 -13.49
CA ALA A 97 -12.93 9.51 -14.27
C ALA A 97 -14.11 9.96 -13.39
N ARG A 98 -14.96 10.78 -13.98
CA ARG A 98 -16.22 11.28 -13.43
C ARG A 98 -17.31 11.26 -14.50
N LEU A 99 -18.55 11.17 -14.09
CA LEU A 99 -19.71 11.46 -14.94
C LEU A 99 -20.02 12.96 -14.82
N ASP A 100 -20.06 13.68 -15.95
CA ASP A 100 -20.42 15.10 -15.95
C ASP A 100 -21.94 15.30 -15.98
N SER A 101 -22.38 16.56 -15.84
CA SER A 101 -23.81 16.90 -15.82
C SER A 101 -24.53 16.69 -17.16
N LYS A 102 -23.79 16.39 -18.23
CA LYS A 102 -24.33 16.08 -19.56
C LYS A 102 -24.46 14.56 -19.78
N GLY A 103 -24.03 13.75 -18.81
CA GLY A 103 -24.03 12.29 -18.92
C GLY A 103 -22.81 11.74 -19.66
N GLU A 104 -21.75 12.55 -19.86
CA GLU A 104 -20.50 12.11 -20.48
C GLU A 104 -19.49 11.68 -19.42
N TYR A 105 -18.78 10.59 -19.67
CA TYR A 105 -17.63 10.23 -18.86
C TYR A 105 -16.42 11.06 -19.27
N LEU A 106 -15.77 11.65 -18.27
CA LEU A 106 -14.58 12.47 -18.44
C LEU A 106 -13.46 11.97 -17.54
N ALA A 107 -12.31 11.76 -18.16
CA ALA A 107 -11.09 11.37 -17.48
C ALA A 107 -10.22 12.59 -17.12
N THR A 108 -9.52 12.47 -16.00
CA THR A 108 -8.45 13.37 -15.59
C THR A 108 -7.11 12.64 -15.74
N LEU A 109 -6.16 13.31 -16.40
CA LEU A 109 -4.79 12.88 -16.63
C LEU A 109 -3.85 13.92 -15.99
N PRO A 110 -3.44 13.72 -14.72
CA PRO A 110 -2.69 14.70 -13.96
C PRO A 110 -1.36 15.09 -14.59
N SER A 111 -0.65 14.12 -15.19
CA SER A 111 0.69 14.36 -15.75
C SER A 111 0.64 15.31 -16.95
N LEU A 112 -0.49 15.39 -17.65
CA LEU A 112 -0.73 16.37 -18.72
C LEU A 112 -1.56 17.59 -18.28
N ARG A 113 -1.99 17.62 -17.02
CA ARG A 113 -2.91 18.64 -16.47
C ARG A 113 -4.22 18.75 -17.27
N LEU A 114 -4.75 17.61 -17.73
CA LEU A 114 -6.02 17.54 -18.44
C LEU A 114 -7.11 17.01 -17.50
N THR A 115 -8.25 17.70 -17.42
CA THR A 115 -9.36 17.34 -16.50
C THR A 115 -10.64 16.91 -17.20
N ASP A 116 -10.74 17.15 -18.50
CA ASP A 116 -11.94 16.91 -19.32
C ASP A 116 -11.57 16.12 -20.58
N VAL A 117 -10.85 15.01 -20.40
CA VAL A 117 -10.48 14.10 -21.50
C VAL A 117 -11.65 13.16 -21.77
N ARG A 118 -12.06 13.03 -23.04
CA ARG A 118 -13.16 12.12 -23.42
C ARG A 118 -12.76 10.67 -23.18
N ILE A 119 -13.69 9.85 -22.68
CA ILE A 119 -13.52 8.40 -22.59
C ILE A 119 -14.84 7.72 -22.92
N ALA A 120 -14.80 6.71 -23.79
CA ALA A 120 -15.97 5.93 -24.15
C ALA A 120 -16.55 5.20 -22.93
N GLY A 121 -17.88 5.17 -22.79
CA GLY A 121 -18.54 4.56 -21.63
C GLY A 121 -18.22 3.08 -21.45
N GLU A 122 -18.10 2.32 -22.55
CA GLU A 122 -17.69 0.91 -22.50
C GLU A 122 -16.27 0.73 -21.93
N LEU A 123 -15.33 1.59 -22.34
CA LEU A 123 -13.95 1.57 -21.84
C LEU A 123 -13.92 1.97 -20.35
N ALA A 124 -14.65 3.02 -19.98
CA ALA A 124 -14.73 3.47 -18.60
C ALA A 124 -15.33 2.41 -17.67
N ASN A 125 -16.43 1.77 -18.08
CA ASN A 125 -17.13 0.76 -17.29
C ASN A 125 -16.36 -0.55 -17.17
N ARG A 126 -15.47 -0.88 -18.12
CA ARG A 126 -14.57 -2.03 -17.99
C ARG A 126 -13.54 -1.83 -16.86
N HIS A 127 -13.25 -0.57 -16.51
CA HIS A 127 -12.21 -0.20 -15.56
C HIS A 127 -12.81 0.58 -14.38
N GLU A 128 -13.78 0.02 -13.65
CA GLU A 128 -14.56 0.72 -12.61
C GLU A 128 -13.72 1.48 -11.57
N ARG A 129 -12.50 1.02 -11.30
CA ARG A 129 -11.55 1.67 -10.37
C ARG A 129 -11.19 3.11 -10.75
N ILE A 130 -11.33 3.50 -12.02
CA ILE A 130 -11.12 4.90 -12.43
C ILE A 130 -12.11 5.86 -11.74
N PHE A 131 -13.29 5.38 -11.33
CA PHE A 131 -14.30 6.22 -10.68
C PHE A 131 -14.07 6.43 -9.18
N THR A 132 -13.38 5.50 -8.52
CA THR A 132 -13.28 5.42 -7.05
C THR A 132 -11.96 5.90 -6.46
N GLY A 133 -10.93 6.11 -7.28
CA GLY A 133 -9.61 6.57 -6.83
C GLY A 133 -8.54 6.57 -7.92
N GLY A 134 -8.80 5.86 -9.03
CA GLY A 134 -7.86 5.76 -10.14
C GLY A 134 -6.76 4.76 -9.89
N PHE A 135 -5.98 4.54 -10.94
CA PHE A 135 -4.79 3.69 -10.93
C PHE A 135 -3.87 4.08 -12.09
N TYR A 136 -2.59 3.71 -12.00
CA TYR A 136 -1.65 3.96 -13.08
C TYR A 136 -1.90 3.02 -14.26
N THR A 137 -1.89 3.60 -15.46
CA THR A 137 -2.19 2.90 -16.71
C THR A 137 -1.29 3.38 -17.83
N GLU A 138 -1.05 2.51 -18.81
CA GLU A 138 -0.60 2.93 -20.13
C GLU A 138 -1.83 3.36 -20.92
N ILE A 139 -1.84 4.61 -21.34
CA ILE A 139 -2.97 5.28 -21.99
C ILE A 139 -2.54 5.64 -23.41
N THR A 140 -3.39 5.32 -24.39
CA THR A 140 -3.27 5.91 -25.73
C THR A 140 -4.18 7.12 -25.78
N LEU A 141 -3.57 8.30 -25.79
CA LEU A 141 -4.24 9.59 -25.84
C LEU A 141 -4.31 10.06 -27.30
N SER A 142 -5.50 10.28 -27.81
CA SER A 142 -5.74 10.85 -29.14
C SER A 142 -6.05 12.34 -29.08
N PHE A 143 -5.84 13.02 -30.20
CA PHE A 143 -6.30 14.39 -30.43
C PHE A 143 -7.19 14.45 -31.69
N ASP A 144 -8.43 14.90 -31.52
CA ASP A 144 -9.37 15.04 -32.62
C ASP A 144 -9.47 16.50 -33.10
N MET A 145 -9.00 16.75 -34.32
CA MET A 145 -9.01 18.07 -34.96
C MET A 145 -10.42 18.58 -35.28
N THR A 146 -11.38 17.69 -35.54
CA THR A 146 -12.76 18.07 -35.85
C THR A 146 -13.46 18.58 -34.60
N ILE A 147 -13.33 17.85 -33.49
CA ILE A 147 -13.86 18.26 -32.18
C ILE A 147 -13.15 19.52 -31.68
N ALA A 148 -11.87 19.72 -32.01
CA ALA A 148 -11.16 20.97 -31.68
C ALA A 148 -11.79 22.22 -32.31
N GLN A 149 -12.51 22.09 -33.42
CA GLN A 149 -13.20 23.20 -34.10
C GLN A 149 -14.62 23.44 -33.59
N GLU A 150 -15.16 22.53 -32.77
CA GLU A 150 -16.49 22.67 -32.18
C GLU A 150 -16.51 23.69 -31.03
N ASN A 151 -17.65 24.34 -30.84
CA ASN A 151 -17.84 25.27 -29.73
C ASN A 151 -17.82 24.50 -28.39
N ARG A 152 -16.76 24.72 -27.59
CA ARG A 152 -16.46 23.99 -26.34
C ARG A 152 -16.16 22.49 -26.55
N GLY A 153 -15.63 22.12 -27.71
CA GLY A 153 -15.16 20.76 -27.97
C GLY A 153 -14.03 20.34 -27.03
N ARG A 154 -13.99 19.04 -26.73
CA ARG A 154 -12.97 18.40 -25.88
C ARG A 154 -12.07 17.54 -26.78
N PRO A 155 -11.02 18.09 -27.41
CA PRO A 155 -10.33 17.39 -28.50
C PRO A 155 -9.56 16.14 -28.05
N PHE A 156 -9.07 16.12 -26.81
CA PHE A 156 -8.36 14.99 -26.25
C PHE A 156 -9.33 13.84 -25.89
N GLY A 157 -8.97 12.62 -26.30
CA GLY A 157 -9.71 11.39 -26.01
C GLY A 157 -8.80 10.25 -25.58
N ILE A 158 -9.31 9.34 -24.76
CA ILE A 158 -8.63 8.09 -24.42
C ILE A 158 -9.15 7.00 -25.36
N GLU A 159 -8.26 6.50 -26.23
CA GLU A 159 -8.58 5.40 -27.17
C GLU A 159 -8.42 4.03 -26.52
N SER A 160 -7.41 3.87 -25.66
CA SER A 160 -7.18 2.64 -24.92
C SER A 160 -6.55 2.87 -23.56
N ILE A 161 -6.91 1.99 -22.63
CA ILE A 161 -6.34 1.90 -21.30
C ILE A 161 -5.78 0.49 -21.14
N ARG A 162 -4.52 0.41 -20.72
CA ARG A 162 -3.91 -0.83 -20.27
C ARG A 162 -3.46 -0.68 -18.83
N GLU A 163 -4.01 -1.51 -17.96
CA GLU A 163 -3.67 -1.51 -16.54
C GLU A 163 -2.19 -1.86 -16.35
N ILE A 164 -1.50 -1.11 -15.50
CA ILE A 164 -0.16 -1.45 -15.01
C ILE A 164 -0.36 -2.30 -13.74
N GLN A 165 -1.03 -3.42 -13.93
CA GLN A 165 -1.35 -4.42 -12.90
C GLN A 165 -1.39 -5.82 -13.54
N LEU A 166 -1.15 -6.84 -12.73
CA LEU A 166 -1.16 -8.25 -13.05
C LEU A 166 -2.61 -8.72 -13.05
N SER A 167 -3.11 -9.07 -14.22
CA SER A 167 -4.47 -9.58 -14.41
C SER A 167 -4.55 -11.08 -14.13
N LYS A 168 -4.36 -11.50 -12.86
CA LYS A 168 -4.56 -12.90 -12.45
C LYS A 168 -5.61 -13.05 -11.35
N ARG A 169 -6.55 -13.97 -11.57
CA ARG A 169 -7.67 -14.25 -10.64
C ARG A 169 -7.32 -15.27 -9.56
N ASP A 170 -6.16 -15.90 -9.63
CA ASP A 170 -5.70 -17.03 -8.82
C ASP A 170 -4.44 -16.70 -8.00
N VAL A 171 -4.11 -15.41 -7.80
CA VAL A 171 -2.85 -15.00 -7.16
C VAL A 171 -2.65 -15.58 -5.74
N LEU A 172 -3.74 -15.76 -4.98
CA LEU A 172 -3.66 -16.35 -3.64
C LEU A 172 -3.32 -17.84 -3.69
N ASP A 173 -3.85 -18.57 -4.67
CA ASP A 173 -3.60 -20.00 -4.82
C ASP A 173 -2.12 -20.21 -5.21
N VAL A 174 -1.61 -19.38 -6.12
CA VAL A 174 -0.18 -19.35 -6.49
C VAL A 174 0.70 -19.05 -5.28
N LEU A 175 0.37 -18.01 -4.49
CA LEU A 175 1.14 -17.65 -3.30
C LEU A 175 1.11 -18.77 -2.24
N ALA A 176 -0.06 -19.39 -2.05
CA ALA A 176 -0.24 -20.49 -1.11
C ALA A 176 0.54 -21.74 -1.52
N GLU A 177 0.52 -22.11 -2.80
CA GLU A 177 1.31 -23.22 -3.32
C GLU A 177 2.82 -22.93 -3.14
N ALA A 178 3.28 -21.74 -3.51
CA ALA A 178 4.66 -21.33 -3.33
C ALA A 178 5.10 -21.43 -1.87
N ARG A 179 4.28 -20.94 -0.92
CA ARG A 179 4.57 -21.02 0.53
C ARG A 179 4.91 -22.44 1.00
N THR A 180 4.33 -23.49 0.42
CA THR A 180 4.60 -24.88 0.80
C THR A 180 6.04 -25.33 0.51
N ARG A 181 6.76 -24.64 -0.38
CA ARG A 181 8.14 -24.94 -0.78
C ARG A 181 9.20 -24.32 0.14
N PHE A 182 8.79 -23.43 1.04
CA PHE A 182 9.68 -22.71 1.95
C PHE A 182 9.51 -23.20 3.39
N SER A 183 10.61 -23.21 4.15
CA SER A 183 10.52 -23.21 5.61
C SER A 183 9.93 -21.88 6.10
N THR A 184 9.46 -21.80 7.34
CA THR A 184 8.96 -20.52 7.88
C THR A 184 10.04 -19.44 7.88
N GLY A 185 11.28 -19.77 8.25
CA GLY A 185 12.40 -18.82 8.24
C GLY A 185 12.68 -18.29 6.83
N GLU A 186 12.79 -19.19 5.84
CA GLU A 186 12.99 -18.79 4.45
C GLU A 186 11.83 -17.94 3.92
N TRP A 187 10.59 -18.24 4.32
CA TRP A 187 9.42 -17.46 3.93
C TRP A 187 9.41 -16.06 4.53
N LYS A 188 9.73 -15.92 5.83
CA LYS A 188 9.87 -14.61 6.49
C LYS A 188 10.93 -13.77 5.77
N ASP A 189 12.09 -14.35 5.49
CA ASP A 189 13.17 -13.69 4.77
C ASP A 189 12.74 -13.28 3.35
N PHE A 190 12.01 -14.14 2.63
CA PHE A 190 11.48 -13.84 1.31
C PHE A 190 10.41 -12.73 1.31
N LEU A 191 9.55 -12.66 2.33
CA LEU A 191 8.60 -11.55 2.51
C LEU A 191 9.33 -10.22 2.76
N LEU A 192 10.42 -10.24 3.54
CA LEU A 192 11.26 -9.06 3.76
C LEU A 192 11.93 -8.61 2.46
N ARG A 193 12.47 -9.55 1.67
CA ARG A 193 13.01 -9.23 0.33
C ARG A 193 11.95 -8.66 -0.59
N SER A 194 10.72 -9.15 -0.51
CA SER A 194 9.60 -8.68 -1.32
C SER A 194 9.23 -7.22 -1.03
N ILE A 195 9.47 -6.73 0.20
CA ILE A 195 9.36 -5.29 0.52
C ILE A 195 10.67 -4.52 0.36
N GLY A 196 11.71 -5.16 -0.18
CA GLY A 196 13.00 -4.55 -0.50
C GLY A 196 14.03 -4.57 0.63
N ILE A 197 13.78 -5.27 1.73
CA ILE A 197 14.67 -5.32 2.90
C ILE A 197 15.58 -6.56 2.84
N GLU A 198 16.86 -6.39 3.18
CA GLU A 198 17.82 -7.49 3.29
C GLU A 198 17.72 -8.17 4.66
N PRO A 199 17.31 -9.45 4.74
CA PRO A 199 17.19 -10.16 6.02
C PRO A 199 18.53 -10.52 6.68
N GLY A 200 19.63 -10.60 5.94
CA GLY A 200 20.88 -11.21 6.42
C GLY A 200 21.50 -10.59 7.68
N GLU A 201 21.41 -9.26 7.85
CA GLU A 201 21.95 -8.55 9.03
C GLU A 201 20.89 -8.27 10.11
N LEU A 202 19.64 -8.72 9.90
CA LEU A 202 18.55 -8.46 10.84
C LEU A 202 18.50 -9.49 11.96
N THR A 203 18.36 -9.01 13.19
CA THR A 203 17.95 -9.85 14.32
C THR A 203 16.50 -10.30 14.13
N GLU A 204 16.12 -11.43 14.73
CA GLU A 204 14.74 -11.93 14.68
C GLU A 204 13.72 -10.89 15.17
N ARG A 205 14.09 -10.10 16.18
CA ARG A 205 13.25 -9.00 16.67
C ARG A 205 12.97 -7.93 15.60
N GLN A 206 13.97 -7.60 14.80
CA GLN A 206 13.83 -6.61 13.73
C GLN A 206 12.98 -7.18 12.59
N LYS A 207 13.13 -8.48 12.27
CA LYS A 207 12.26 -9.18 11.30
C LYS A 207 10.81 -9.15 11.76
N ASP A 208 10.55 -9.45 13.03
CA ASP A 208 9.22 -9.38 13.64
C ASP A 208 8.59 -7.98 13.55
N ALA A 209 9.39 -6.93 13.80
CA ALA A 209 8.95 -5.55 13.69
C ALA A 209 8.52 -5.19 12.24
N PHE A 210 9.27 -5.65 11.23
CA PHE A 210 8.87 -5.48 9.82
C PHE A 210 7.61 -6.27 9.47
N LEU A 211 7.48 -7.52 9.94
CA LEU A 211 6.27 -8.33 9.71
C LEU A 211 5.03 -7.68 10.36
N LEU A 212 5.16 -7.15 11.58
CA LEU A 212 4.09 -6.39 12.23
C LEU A 212 3.71 -5.14 11.40
N ARG A 213 4.69 -4.47 10.80
CA ARG A 213 4.44 -3.30 9.92
C ARG A 213 3.63 -3.67 8.67
N MET A 214 3.68 -4.92 8.21
CA MET A 214 2.91 -5.40 7.06
C MET A 214 1.45 -5.77 7.39
N VAL A 215 1.11 -5.99 8.67
CA VAL A 215 -0.24 -6.41 9.10
C VAL A 215 -1.39 -5.54 8.57
N PRO A 216 -1.28 -4.18 8.55
CA PRO A 216 -2.36 -3.33 8.04
C PRO A 216 -2.80 -3.64 6.61
N PHE A 217 -1.91 -4.18 5.77
CA PHE A 217 -2.20 -4.54 4.38
C PHE A 217 -3.01 -5.82 4.24
N VAL A 218 -2.94 -6.73 5.21
CA VAL A 218 -3.65 -8.02 5.17
C VAL A 218 -4.86 -8.05 6.09
N GLU A 219 -5.04 -7.07 6.98
CA GLU A 219 -6.20 -6.94 7.86
C GLU A 219 -7.09 -5.75 7.53
N ARG A 220 -8.41 -5.93 7.70
CA ARG A 220 -9.41 -4.86 7.52
C ARG A 220 -9.56 -4.03 8.78
N ASN A 221 -9.71 -2.72 8.63
CA ASN A 221 -9.85 -1.77 9.74
C ASN A 221 -8.86 -2.10 10.87
N TYR A 222 -7.58 -2.20 10.51
CA TYR A 222 -6.50 -2.41 11.45
C TYR A 222 -5.84 -1.06 11.74
N ASN A 223 -5.85 -0.70 13.01
CA ASN A 223 -5.41 0.61 13.48
C ASN A 223 -4.09 0.46 14.20
N MET A 224 -3.03 1.03 13.67
CA MET A 224 -1.67 0.86 14.17
C MET A 224 -0.99 2.21 14.37
N VAL A 225 -0.22 2.32 15.44
CA VAL A 225 0.68 3.44 15.68
C VAL A 225 2.12 2.96 15.55
N GLU A 226 2.95 3.69 14.82
CA GLU A 226 4.40 3.49 14.79
C GLU A 226 5.14 4.77 15.15
N LEU A 227 5.78 4.78 16.33
CA LEU A 227 6.55 5.93 16.81
C LEU A 227 7.97 5.50 17.16
N GLY A 228 8.95 6.29 16.74
CA GLY A 228 10.35 6.00 17.03
C GLY A 228 11.34 6.90 16.30
N PRO A 229 12.62 6.53 16.25
CA PRO A 229 13.68 7.36 15.70
C PRO A 229 13.53 7.58 14.19
N ARG A 230 14.10 8.68 13.68
CA ARG A 230 14.16 8.96 12.23
C ARG A 230 15.02 7.92 11.50
N GLY A 231 14.71 7.71 10.22
CA GLY A 231 15.51 6.84 9.33
C GLY A 231 15.14 5.36 9.36
N THR A 232 13.98 4.97 9.89
CA THR A 232 13.53 3.56 9.99
C THR A 232 12.56 3.14 8.87
N GLY A 233 12.41 3.98 7.83
CA GLY A 233 11.57 3.69 6.66
C GLY A 233 10.06 3.67 6.89
N LYS A 234 9.56 4.29 7.96
CA LYS A 234 8.14 4.24 8.40
C LYS A 234 7.15 4.55 7.29
N SER A 235 7.32 5.69 6.62
CA SER A 235 6.43 6.14 5.55
C SER A 235 6.69 5.44 4.22
N HIS A 236 7.90 4.91 4.02
CA HIS A 236 8.35 4.37 2.74
C HIS A 236 7.53 3.15 2.32
N LEU A 237 7.26 2.22 3.25
CA LEU A 237 6.46 1.02 2.96
C LEU A 237 5.06 1.40 2.46
N PHE A 238 4.37 2.29 3.19
CA PHE A 238 3.00 2.72 2.87
C PHE A 238 2.91 3.59 1.61
N GLN A 239 4.02 4.10 1.10
CA GLN A 239 4.06 4.90 -0.12
C GLN A 239 4.38 4.07 -1.37
N GLN A 240 5.24 3.04 -1.25
CA GLN A 240 5.87 2.43 -2.41
C GLN A 240 5.39 1.02 -2.76
N ILE A 241 4.85 0.26 -1.81
CA ILE A 241 4.63 -1.19 -1.98
C ILE A 241 3.27 -1.55 -2.61
N SER A 242 2.27 -0.67 -2.47
CA SER A 242 0.90 -1.02 -2.85
C SER A 242 0.18 0.16 -3.48
N PRO A 243 -0.50 -0.03 -4.62
CA PRO A 243 -1.40 0.97 -5.19
C PRO A 243 -2.70 1.12 -4.37
N TYR A 244 -2.92 0.23 -3.38
CA TYR A 244 -4.05 0.29 -2.44
C TYR A 244 -3.70 1.01 -1.14
N ALA A 245 -2.51 1.62 -1.02
CA ALA A 245 -2.16 2.45 0.12
C ALA A 245 -2.06 3.93 -0.26
N HIS A 246 -2.46 4.78 0.68
CA HIS A 246 -2.39 6.23 0.54
C HIS A 246 -1.65 6.84 1.72
N LEU A 247 -0.52 7.50 1.43
CA LEU A 247 0.23 8.27 2.42
C LEU A 247 -0.25 9.72 2.43
N VAL A 248 -0.77 10.14 3.57
CA VAL A 248 -1.15 11.53 3.85
C VAL A 248 0.05 12.21 4.51
N SER A 249 0.75 13.07 3.76
CA SER A 249 1.96 13.77 4.21
C SER A 249 1.78 15.30 4.16
N GLY A 250 2.27 16.00 5.19
CA GLY A 250 2.40 17.46 5.23
C GLY A 250 1.13 18.25 5.56
N GLY A 251 1.26 19.24 6.46
CA GLY A 251 0.39 20.41 6.70
C GLY A 251 -1.12 20.17 6.86
N LYS A 252 -1.68 20.42 8.06
CA LYS A 252 -3.14 20.35 8.38
C LYS A 252 -3.89 19.31 7.54
N ALA A 253 -3.40 18.08 7.49
CA ALA A 253 -4.18 16.98 6.95
C ALA A 253 -5.43 16.86 7.81
N THR A 254 -6.58 17.24 7.26
CA THR A 254 -7.82 17.29 8.02
C THR A 254 -8.45 15.92 8.02
N VAL A 255 -8.91 15.47 9.19
CA VAL A 255 -9.67 14.20 9.32
C VAL A 255 -10.92 14.20 8.44
N ALA A 256 -11.41 15.36 8.01
CA ALA A 256 -12.46 15.45 7.00
C ALA A 256 -12.13 14.62 5.76
N LYS A 257 -10.93 14.74 5.17
CA LYS A 257 -10.54 14.00 3.95
C LYS A 257 -10.58 12.48 4.11
N MET A 258 -10.44 11.97 5.34
CA MET A 258 -10.55 10.52 5.61
C MET A 258 -11.94 9.98 5.32
N PHE A 259 -12.96 10.77 5.65
CA PHE A 259 -14.35 10.32 5.66
C PHE A 259 -15.16 10.96 4.52
N VAL A 260 -14.81 12.19 4.13
CA VAL A 260 -15.54 12.99 3.13
C VAL A 260 -14.59 13.90 2.36
N GLU A 261 -14.70 13.89 1.03
CA GLU A 261 -14.11 14.96 0.21
C GLU A 261 -15.07 16.18 0.24
N ASN A 262 -14.57 17.36 0.64
CA ASN A 262 -15.35 18.62 0.71
C ASN A 262 -15.62 19.20 -0.70
N THR A 263 -16.18 18.40 -1.60
CA THR A 263 -16.62 18.81 -2.95
C THR A 263 -18.14 18.68 -3.08
N PRO A 264 -18.80 19.52 -3.91
CA PRO A 264 -20.25 19.45 -4.15
C PRO A 264 -20.75 18.08 -4.66
N GLN A 265 -19.85 17.26 -5.21
CA GLN A 265 -20.12 15.93 -5.76
C GLN A 265 -19.91 14.79 -4.74
N GLY A 266 -19.42 15.09 -3.53
CA GLY A 266 -19.50 14.22 -2.36
C GLY A 266 -18.86 12.83 -2.50
N ARG A 267 -17.62 12.73 -3.01
CA ARG A 267 -16.88 11.46 -3.04
C ARG A 267 -16.68 10.87 -1.64
N ARG A 268 -16.68 9.53 -1.57
CA ARG A 268 -16.36 8.76 -0.35
C ARG A 268 -14.91 9.08 0.08
N GLY A 269 -14.66 9.19 1.39
CA GLY A 269 -13.32 9.50 1.91
C GLY A 269 -12.29 8.39 1.71
N LEU A 270 -11.02 8.68 2.04
CA LEU A 270 -9.86 7.80 1.79
C LEU A 270 -10.04 6.37 2.32
N VAL A 271 -10.65 6.18 3.50
CA VAL A 271 -10.82 4.84 4.10
C VAL A 271 -11.78 3.93 3.31
N CYS A 272 -12.60 4.53 2.43
CA CYS A 272 -13.49 3.79 1.53
C CYS A 272 -12.80 3.40 0.21
N GLN A 273 -11.64 3.99 -0.09
CA GLN A 273 -10.96 3.87 -1.38
C GLN A 273 -9.68 3.04 -1.30
N TYR A 274 -9.02 3.05 -0.13
CA TYR A 274 -7.70 2.45 0.07
C TYR A 274 -7.73 1.38 1.16
N ASP A 275 -6.86 0.38 1.00
CA ASP A 275 -6.62 -0.64 2.00
C ASP A 275 -5.96 -0.08 3.24
N VAL A 276 -4.99 0.82 3.05
CA VAL A 276 -4.25 1.45 4.13
C VAL A 276 -4.19 2.94 3.90
N VAL A 277 -4.62 3.72 4.89
CA VAL A 277 -4.38 5.16 4.93
C VAL A 277 -3.37 5.44 6.03
N CYS A 278 -2.17 5.86 5.61
CA CYS A 278 -1.06 6.15 6.49
C CYS A 278 -0.93 7.65 6.69
N PHE A 279 -1.00 8.12 7.92
CA PHE A 279 -0.67 9.49 8.28
C PHE A 279 0.80 9.60 8.62
N ASP A 280 1.54 10.32 7.81
CA ASP A 280 2.90 10.72 8.13
C ASP A 280 2.91 11.92 9.08
N GLU A 281 3.93 12.00 9.92
CA GLU A 281 4.11 13.07 10.89
C GLU A 281 2.85 13.33 11.74
N ILE A 282 2.40 12.32 12.50
CA ILE A 282 1.17 12.38 13.32
C ILE A 282 1.07 13.65 14.19
N SER A 283 2.19 14.22 14.64
CA SER A 283 2.28 15.48 15.39
C SER A 283 1.72 16.69 14.64
N GLY A 284 1.73 16.67 13.30
CA GLY A 284 1.25 17.74 12.42
C GLY A 284 -0.23 17.64 12.03
N ILE A 285 -0.94 16.58 12.46
CA ILE A 285 -2.39 16.46 12.19
C ILE A 285 -3.13 17.53 13.00
N SER A 286 -3.98 18.28 12.31
CA SER A 286 -4.88 19.26 12.90
C SER A 286 -6.32 18.81 12.74
N PHE A 287 -7.04 18.79 13.85
CA PHE A 287 -8.46 18.49 13.87
C PHE A 287 -9.22 19.81 13.85
N ASP A 288 -9.84 20.13 12.72
CA ASP A 288 -10.58 21.38 12.57
C ASP A 288 -11.77 21.46 13.56
N GLN A 289 -12.27 20.31 14.04
CA GLN A 289 -13.40 20.19 14.97
C GLN A 289 -13.27 18.94 15.87
N LYS A 290 -13.78 19.02 17.10
CA LYS A 290 -13.89 17.87 18.03
C LYS A 290 -14.64 16.67 17.42
N ASP A 291 -15.53 16.93 16.46
CA ASP A 291 -16.32 15.90 15.78
C ASP A 291 -15.43 14.95 14.95
N GLY A 292 -14.29 15.41 14.44
CA GLY A 292 -13.38 14.57 13.65
C GLY A 292 -12.82 13.38 14.44
N VAL A 293 -12.37 13.63 15.68
CA VAL A 293 -11.87 12.56 16.57
C VAL A 293 -12.99 11.58 16.93
N ASN A 294 -14.21 12.08 17.16
CA ASN A 294 -15.36 11.23 17.49
C ASN A 294 -15.79 10.34 16.31
N ILE A 295 -15.81 10.87 15.09
CA ILE A 295 -16.08 10.10 13.87
C ILE A 295 -14.99 9.04 13.67
N MET A 296 -13.73 9.42 13.81
CA MET A 296 -12.60 8.50 13.69
C MET A 296 -12.68 7.37 14.73
N LYS A 297 -13.03 7.69 15.97
CA LYS A 297 -13.33 6.71 17.01
C LYS A 297 -14.45 5.76 16.59
N GLY A 298 -15.59 6.27 16.13
CA GLY A 298 -16.67 5.44 15.62
C GLY A 298 -16.19 4.45 14.55
N TYR A 299 -15.49 4.96 13.55
CA TYR A 299 -14.94 4.17 12.46
C TYR A 299 -13.93 3.10 12.91
N MET A 300 -12.96 3.47 13.74
CA MET A 300 -11.92 2.56 14.23
C MET A 300 -12.51 1.38 15.03
N GLU A 301 -13.70 1.54 15.60
CA GLU A 301 -14.42 0.48 16.31
C GLU A 301 -15.21 -0.43 15.38
N SER A 302 -16.11 0.16 14.58
CA SER A 302 -17.14 -0.59 13.85
C SER A 302 -16.82 -0.79 12.37
N GLY A 303 -15.86 -0.04 11.82
CA GLY A 303 -15.66 0.09 10.38
C GLY A 303 -16.74 0.94 9.70
N GLU A 304 -17.52 1.69 10.48
CA GLU A 304 -18.62 2.49 9.98
C GLU A 304 -18.56 3.92 10.52
N PHE A 305 -18.98 4.88 9.71
CA PHE A 305 -19.13 6.27 10.12
C PHE A 305 -20.39 6.89 9.53
N SER A 306 -20.98 7.84 10.27
CA SER A 306 -22.22 8.50 9.87
C SER A 306 -21.95 9.81 9.15
N ARG A 307 -22.68 10.04 8.05
CA ARG A 307 -22.77 11.33 7.37
C ARG A 307 -24.23 11.77 7.35
N GLY A 308 -24.60 12.70 8.23
CA GLY A 308 -25.99 13.10 8.41
C GLY A 308 -26.85 11.93 8.90
N LYS A 309 -27.72 11.40 8.03
CA LYS A 309 -28.58 10.24 8.32
C LYS A 309 -28.10 8.92 7.72
N GLU A 310 -27.05 8.94 6.89
CA GLU A 310 -26.54 7.75 6.20
C GLU A 310 -25.35 7.15 6.98
N SER A 311 -25.37 5.82 7.18
CA SER A 311 -24.22 5.07 7.70
C SER A 311 -23.40 4.54 6.53
N ILE A 312 -22.10 4.83 6.53
CA ILE A 312 -21.16 4.40 5.49
C ILE A 312 -20.19 3.39 6.10
N ARG A 313 -20.16 2.20 5.52
CA ARG A 313 -19.19 1.14 5.87
C ARG A 313 -17.95 1.22 5.00
N ALA A 314 -16.80 1.03 5.61
CA ALA A 314 -15.50 1.03 4.96
C ALA A 314 -14.51 0.08 5.64
N GLU A 315 -13.42 -0.24 4.94
CA GLU A 315 -12.50 -1.32 5.35
C GLU A 315 -11.06 -0.85 5.50
N GLY A 316 -10.73 0.39 5.12
CA GLY A 316 -9.39 0.97 5.23
C GLY A 316 -8.78 0.90 6.63
N SER A 317 -7.57 0.38 6.71
CA SER A 317 -6.73 0.39 7.91
C SER A 317 -6.15 1.78 8.12
N ILE A 318 -6.03 2.21 9.38
CA ILE A 318 -5.42 3.51 9.72
C ILE A 318 -4.06 3.26 10.35
N VAL A 319 -3.01 3.80 9.72
CA VAL A 319 -1.65 3.78 10.27
C VAL A 319 -1.23 5.20 10.60
N MET A 320 -0.70 5.39 11.80
CA MET A 320 -0.22 6.69 12.26
C MET A 320 1.27 6.57 12.56
N VAL A 321 2.10 7.24 11.76
CA VAL A 321 3.56 7.21 11.92
C VAL A 321 4.07 8.56 12.44
N GLY A 322 5.09 8.51 13.28
CA GLY A 322 5.65 9.70 13.89
C GLY A 322 7.04 9.49 14.47
N ASN A 323 7.71 10.60 14.79
CA ASN A 323 9.04 10.57 15.38
C ASN A 323 8.99 11.06 16.82
N PHE A 324 9.85 10.52 17.67
CA PHE A 324 10.09 11.10 18.98
C PHE A 324 10.87 12.41 18.88
N GLU A 325 10.55 13.34 19.76
CA GLU A 325 11.27 14.61 19.92
C GLU A 325 12.56 14.44 20.75
N VAL A 326 12.57 13.43 21.61
CA VAL A 326 13.66 13.06 22.52
C VAL A 326 14.27 11.72 22.12
N ASP A 327 15.41 11.36 22.70
CA ASP A 327 16.01 10.05 22.48
C ASP A 327 15.12 8.90 23.00
N VAL A 328 15.37 7.70 22.50
CA VAL A 328 14.53 6.52 22.80
C VAL A 328 14.63 6.13 24.27
N GLU A 329 15.82 6.25 24.88
CA GLU A 329 16.04 5.86 26.27
C GLU A 329 15.27 6.77 27.25
N HIS A 330 15.28 8.07 26.99
CA HIS A 330 14.50 9.04 27.76
C HIS A 330 13.00 8.81 27.58
N GLN A 331 12.55 8.58 26.35
CA GLN A 331 11.14 8.30 26.07
C GLN A 331 10.66 7.02 26.78
N GLN A 332 11.45 5.95 26.80
CA GLN A 332 11.11 4.70 27.47
C GLN A 332 11.05 4.82 29.00
N ARG A 333 11.85 5.72 29.60
CA ARG A 333 11.93 5.86 31.06
C ARG A 333 10.90 6.82 31.66
N ILE A 334 10.57 7.89 30.95
CA ILE A 334 9.85 9.05 31.54
C ILE A 334 8.65 9.48 30.69
N GLY A 335 8.59 9.09 29.40
CA GLY A 335 7.61 9.59 28.44
C GLY A 335 6.37 8.71 28.29
N HIS A 336 5.23 9.35 28.03
CA HIS A 336 4.05 8.67 27.49
C HIS A 336 4.36 8.15 26.08
N LEU A 337 4.11 6.88 25.76
CA LEU A 337 4.51 6.29 24.46
C LEU A 337 3.85 6.98 23.25
N PHE A 338 2.65 7.54 23.43
CA PHE A 338 1.98 8.40 22.44
C PHE A 338 2.40 9.88 22.49
N GLY A 339 3.51 10.21 23.15
CA GLY A 339 4.03 11.57 23.34
C GLY A 339 3.92 12.49 22.12
N PRO A 340 4.37 12.05 20.92
CA PRO A 340 4.29 12.80 19.67
C PRO A 340 2.89 13.03 19.08
N MET A 341 1.85 12.36 19.58
CA MET A 341 0.50 12.52 19.04
C MET A 341 -0.14 13.85 19.50
N PRO A 342 -1.08 14.41 18.72
CA PRO A 342 -1.86 15.57 19.13
C PRO A 342 -2.55 15.36 20.48
N PRO A 343 -2.60 16.37 21.38
CA PRO A 343 -3.18 16.23 22.72
C PRO A 343 -4.61 15.67 22.74
N GLU A 344 -5.42 15.98 21.72
CA GLU A 344 -6.79 15.52 21.55
C GLU A 344 -6.89 13.99 21.36
N MET A 345 -5.84 13.36 20.81
CA MET A 345 -5.73 11.90 20.69
C MET A 345 -4.95 11.31 21.85
N ARG A 346 -3.82 11.97 22.20
CA ARG A 346 -2.88 11.52 23.24
C ARG A 346 -3.49 11.45 24.62
N ASN A 347 -4.51 12.26 24.93
CA ASN A 347 -5.13 12.28 26.25
C ASN A 347 -6.56 11.68 26.23
N ASP A 348 -6.98 11.06 25.13
CA ASP A 348 -8.29 10.40 24.99
C ASP A 348 -8.12 8.88 25.09
N THR A 349 -8.41 8.31 26.27
CA THR A 349 -8.31 6.87 26.51
C THR A 349 -9.24 6.05 25.62
N ALA A 350 -10.40 6.60 25.23
CA ALA A 350 -11.31 5.92 24.32
C ALA A 350 -10.78 5.91 22.86
N PHE A 351 -9.88 6.84 22.51
CA PHE A 351 -9.13 6.77 21.26
C PHE A 351 -8.06 5.67 21.34
N MET A 352 -7.27 5.64 22.41
CA MET A 352 -6.22 4.63 22.62
C MET A 352 -6.76 3.21 22.56
N ASP A 353 -7.90 2.97 23.20
CA ASP A 353 -8.58 1.68 23.21
C ASP A 353 -8.87 1.10 21.82
N ARG A 354 -8.91 1.94 20.78
CA ARG A 354 -9.18 1.56 19.39
C ARG A 354 -7.92 1.36 18.54
N ILE A 355 -6.74 1.60 19.10
CA ILE A 355 -5.47 1.26 18.47
C ILE A 355 -5.19 -0.22 18.73
N HIS A 356 -5.08 -1.02 17.68
CA HIS A 356 -4.89 -2.45 17.81
C HIS A 356 -3.43 -2.83 18.16
N ALA A 357 -2.46 -2.05 17.68
CA ALA A 357 -1.05 -2.28 17.95
C ALA A 357 -0.21 -1.00 18.00
N TYR A 358 0.76 -1.00 18.91
CA TYR A 358 1.88 -0.07 18.90
C TYR A 358 3.12 -0.80 18.38
N LEU A 359 3.61 -0.40 17.20
CA LEU A 359 4.90 -0.84 16.67
C LEU A 359 5.99 0.12 17.19
N PRO A 360 6.86 -0.34 18.11
CA PRO A 360 8.00 0.46 18.57
C PRO A 360 8.97 0.69 17.42
N GLY A 361 9.06 1.93 16.92
CA GLY A 361 9.91 2.24 15.78
C GLY A 361 11.41 2.06 16.05
N TRP A 362 11.82 1.87 17.31
CA TRP A 362 13.20 1.53 17.68
C TRP A 362 13.53 0.04 17.57
N ASP A 363 12.53 -0.82 17.44
CA ASP A 363 12.75 -2.24 17.12
C ASP A 363 13.02 -2.43 15.62
N VAL A 364 12.84 -1.39 14.81
CA VAL A 364 13.24 -1.35 13.40
C VAL A 364 14.60 -0.66 13.29
N PRO A 365 15.60 -1.25 12.62
CA PRO A 365 16.92 -0.62 12.50
C PRO A 365 16.83 0.68 11.70
N LYS A 366 17.80 1.56 11.91
CA LYS A 366 18.03 2.65 10.97
C LYS A 366 18.46 2.05 9.64
N LEU A 367 17.76 2.42 8.58
CA LEU A 367 18.01 1.92 7.24
C LEU A 367 19.21 2.63 6.63
N ASP A 368 20.13 1.85 6.12
CA ASP A 368 21.25 2.30 5.30
C ASP A 368 21.25 1.57 3.95
N LYS A 369 22.29 1.75 3.14
CA LYS A 369 22.37 1.09 1.83
C LYS A 369 22.39 -0.44 1.91
N LYS A 370 22.98 -1.02 2.98
CA LYS A 370 23.10 -2.47 3.16
C LYS A 370 21.81 -3.10 3.64
N SER A 371 20.92 -2.30 4.23
CA SER A 371 19.60 -2.73 4.67
C SER A 371 18.66 -3.11 3.51
N PHE A 372 19.03 -2.85 2.26
CA PHE A 372 18.20 -3.13 1.08
C PHE A 372 18.75 -4.31 0.28
N THR A 373 17.87 -5.25 -0.06
CA THR A 373 18.28 -6.52 -0.69
C THR A 373 18.61 -6.38 -2.16
N ASP A 374 19.69 -6.98 -2.65
CA ASP A 374 19.97 -7.09 -4.09
C ASP A 374 19.29 -8.33 -4.73
N HIS A 375 18.67 -9.18 -3.91
CA HIS A 375 18.06 -10.45 -4.32
C HIS A 375 16.67 -10.29 -4.97
N PHE A 376 16.11 -11.41 -5.43
CA PHE A 376 14.74 -11.45 -5.92
C PHE A 376 13.73 -11.34 -4.77
N GLY A 377 12.63 -10.65 -5.05
CA GLY A 377 11.43 -10.67 -4.22
C GLY A 377 10.19 -10.63 -5.10
N LEU A 378 9.02 -10.79 -4.49
CA LEU A 378 7.75 -10.69 -5.21
C LEU A 378 7.59 -9.29 -5.80
N VAL A 379 7.07 -9.22 -7.03
CA VAL A 379 6.65 -7.96 -7.65
C VAL A 379 5.58 -7.32 -6.77
N SER A 380 5.76 -6.04 -6.42
CA SER A 380 4.86 -5.27 -5.55
C SER A 380 3.38 -5.40 -5.91
N ASP A 381 3.05 -5.43 -7.20
CA ASP A 381 1.66 -5.57 -7.64
C ASP A 381 1.06 -6.96 -7.31
N PHE A 382 1.80 -8.06 -7.54
CA PHE A 382 1.38 -9.40 -7.12
C PHE A 382 1.21 -9.49 -5.60
N LEU A 383 2.18 -8.96 -4.86
CA LEU A 383 2.16 -8.93 -3.39
C LEU A 383 0.95 -8.15 -2.87
N SER A 384 0.72 -6.95 -3.40
CA SER A 384 -0.37 -6.06 -2.99
C SER A 384 -1.75 -6.64 -3.31
N GLU A 385 -1.90 -7.33 -4.44
CA GLU A 385 -3.15 -8.00 -4.80
C GLU A 385 -3.41 -9.21 -3.89
N CYS A 386 -2.38 -9.99 -3.55
CA CYS A 386 -2.50 -11.05 -2.55
C CYS A 386 -2.93 -10.48 -1.20
N TRP A 387 -2.29 -9.40 -0.74
CA TRP A 387 -2.63 -8.76 0.52
C TRP A 387 -4.06 -8.27 0.55
N ASN A 388 -4.49 -7.53 -0.48
CA ASN A 388 -5.87 -7.06 -0.63
C ASN A 388 -6.89 -8.20 -0.50
N ARG A 389 -6.65 -9.35 -1.16
CA ARG A 389 -7.57 -10.50 -1.06
C ARG A 389 -7.54 -11.20 0.29
N LEU A 390 -6.38 -11.26 0.95
CA LEU A 390 -6.24 -11.80 2.31
C LEU A 390 -7.06 -11.01 3.33
N ARG A 391 -7.32 -9.71 3.08
CA ARG A 391 -8.20 -8.87 3.93
C ARG A 391 -9.60 -9.45 4.06
N ASN A 392 -10.06 -10.21 3.06
CA ASN A 392 -11.40 -10.78 3.01
C ASN A 392 -11.51 -12.12 3.75
N GLN A 393 -10.41 -12.60 4.35
CA GLN A 393 -10.31 -13.86 5.06
C GLN A 393 -9.93 -13.64 6.52
N SER A 394 -10.32 -14.59 7.37
CA SER A 394 -9.99 -14.60 8.79
C SER A 394 -9.25 -15.88 9.20
N ARG A 395 -8.38 -15.75 10.19
CA ARG A 395 -7.62 -16.82 10.85
C ARG A 395 -7.94 -16.91 12.34
N VAL A 396 -8.86 -16.08 12.84
CA VAL A 396 -9.24 -16.08 14.27
C VAL A 396 -9.76 -17.45 14.72
N GLY A 397 -10.42 -18.20 13.83
CA GLY A 397 -10.87 -19.57 14.09
C GLY A 397 -9.73 -20.53 14.49
N LEU A 398 -8.49 -20.27 14.06
CA LEU A 398 -7.33 -21.10 14.41
C LEU A 398 -6.94 -20.99 15.89
N LEU A 399 -7.40 -19.94 16.59
CA LEU A 399 -7.13 -19.75 18.02
C LEU A 399 -8.03 -20.61 18.90
N GLN A 400 -9.18 -21.03 18.37
CA GLN A 400 -10.17 -21.80 19.12
C GLN A 400 -9.56 -23.11 19.63
N ASN A 401 -9.72 -23.37 20.92
CA ASN A 401 -9.19 -24.55 21.62
C ASN A 401 -7.65 -24.70 21.62
N ARG A 402 -6.90 -23.68 21.14
CA ARG A 402 -5.43 -23.67 21.13
C ARG A 402 -4.84 -22.55 21.98
N VAL A 403 -5.52 -21.40 22.04
CA VAL A 403 -5.08 -20.23 22.80
C VAL A 403 -6.14 -19.83 23.82
N PHE A 404 -5.72 -19.66 25.07
CA PHE A 404 -6.58 -19.23 26.18
C PHE A 404 -6.01 -17.95 26.78
N PHE A 405 -6.67 -16.81 26.55
CA PHE A 405 -6.27 -15.54 27.15
C PHE A 405 -6.66 -15.48 28.63
N GLY A 406 -5.82 -14.84 29.45
CA GLY A 406 -6.14 -14.58 30.85
C GLY A 406 -7.23 -13.52 31.02
N GLY A 407 -7.92 -13.52 32.17
CA GLY A 407 -9.05 -12.61 32.45
C GLY A 407 -8.69 -11.13 32.61
N ALA A 408 -7.42 -10.75 32.46
CA ALA A 408 -6.97 -9.36 32.52
C ALA A 408 -7.22 -8.59 31.21
N LEU A 409 -7.45 -9.29 30.09
CA LEU A 409 -7.73 -8.64 28.81
C LEU A 409 -9.20 -8.21 28.75
N SER A 410 -9.44 -6.95 28.40
CA SER A 410 -10.78 -6.53 28.02
C SER A 410 -11.21 -7.15 26.68
N GLY A 411 -12.49 -7.01 26.33
CA GLY A 411 -12.97 -7.41 25.00
C GLY A 411 -12.26 -6.67 23.85
N ARG A 412 -11.87 -5.40 24.09
CA ARG A 412 -11.12 -4.59 23.12
C ARG A 412 -9.69 -5.08 22.95
N ASP A 413 -9.01 -5.39 24.06
CA ASP A 413 -7.68 -5.99 24.03
C ASP A 413 -7.67 -7.32 23.30
N THR A 414 -8.66 -8.17 23.60
CA THR A 414 -8.80 -9.48 22.95
C THR A 414 -9.02 -9.33 21.44
N ASN A 415 -9.88 -8.39 21.02
CA ASN A 415 -10.10 -8.12 19.60
C ASN A 415 -8.83 -7.59 18.90
N ALA A 416 -8.11 -6.67 19.55
CA ALA A 416 -6.85 -6.15 19.04
C ALA A 416 -5.79 -7.24 18.85
N VAL A 417 -5.59 -8.09 19.86
CA VAL A 417 -4.67 -9.22 19.79
C VAL A 417 -5.10 -10.18 18.68
N ASN A 418 -6.38 -10.55 18.62
CA ASN A 418 -6.90 -11.45 17.59
C ASN A 418 -6.67 -10.92 16.17
N LYS A 419 -6.89 -9.62 15.92
CA LYS A 419 -6.60 -9.01 14.61
C LYS A 419 -5.12 -9.06 14.27
N THR A 420 -4.24 -8.72 15.21
CA THR A 420 -2.79 -8.77 15.00
C THR A 420 -2.32 -10.18 14.69
N VAL A 421 -2.78 -11.18 15.47
CA VAL A 421 -2.47 -12.59 15.21
C VAL A 421 -2.99 -13.02 13.85
N CYS A 422 -4.23 -12.67 13.52
CA CYS A 422 -4.84 -12.99 12.24
C CYS A 422 -4.01 -12.45 11.06
N GLY A 423 -3.50 -11.22 11.16
CA GLY A 423 -2.67 -10.63 10.13
C GLY A 423 -1.30 -11.30 9.99
N LEU A 424 -0.61 -11.53 11.11
CA LEU A 424 0.68 -12.22 11.12
C LEU A 424 0.58 -13.63 10.54
N ILE A 425 -0.48 -14.37 10.90
CA ILE A 425 -0.72 -15.71 10.35
C ILE A 425 -1.09 -15.64 8.86
N LYS A 426 -1.85 -14.65 8.39
CA LYS A 426 -2.12 -14.50 6.95
C LYS A 426 -0.88 -14.22 6.13
N LEU A 427 0.10 -13.51 6.68
CA LEU A 427 1.40 -13.31 6.02
C LEU A 427 2.19 -14.62 5.92
N LEU A 428 2.23 -15.41 7.00
CA LEU A 428 2.97 -16.67 7.01
C LEU A 428 2.23 -17.82 6.31
N TYR A 429 0.91 -17.85 6.34
CA TYR A 429 0.06 -18.94 5.86
C TYR A 429 -1.12 -18.36 5.07
N PRO A 430 -0.88 -17.97 3.80
CA PRO A 430 -1.87 -17.30 2.99
C PRO A 430 -3.04 -18.20 2.58
N ALA A 431 -2.85 -19.54 2.52
CA ALA A 431 -3.96 -20.47 2.29
C ALA A 431 -4.94 -20.49 3.48
N ASN A 432 -6.23 -20.61 3.18
CA ASN A 432 -7.30 -20.51 4.19
C ASN A 432 -7.37 -21.74 5.11
N ASP A 433 -7.00 -22.90 4.60
CA ASP A 433 -7.06 -24.22 5.21
C ASP A 433 -5.68 -24.74 5.64
N SER A 434 -4.66 -23.88 5.66
CA SER A 434 -3.31 -24.26 6.07
C SER A 434 -3.26 -24.69 7.54
N ALA A 435 -2.68 -25.86 7.79
CA ALA A 435 -2.32 -26.28 9.14
C ALA A 435 -1.18 -25.40 9.66
N VAL A 436 -1.48 -24.55 10.65
CA VAL A 436 -0.50 -23.67 11.30
C VAL A 436 0.10 -24.38 12.51
N PRO A 437 1.43 -24.61 12.58
CA PRO A 437 2.09 -25.18 13.75
C PRO A 437 1.90 -24.35 15.02
N ASP A 438 1.92 -25.00 16.19
CA ASP A 438 1.75 -24.31 17.49
C ASP A 438 2.83 -23.25 17.74
N GLU A 439 4.07 -23.50 17.32
CA GLU A 439 5.20 -22.56 17.48
C GLU A 439 4.95 -21.23 16.75
N GLU A 440 4.43 -21.28 15.53
CA GLU A 440 4.12 -20.07 14.74
C GLU A 440 2.90 -19.33 15.29
N LEU A 441 1.94 -20.08 15.83
CA LEU A 441 0.80 -19.50 16.51
C LEU A 441 1.24 -18.80 17.81
N GLU A 442 2.12 -19.43 18.59
CA GLU A 442 2.70 -18.87 19.80
C GLU A 442 3.50 -17.60 19.50
N TRP A 443 4.35 -17.62 18.46
CA TRP A 443 5.08 -16.45 17.98
C TRP A 443 4.13 -15.28 17.67
N ALA A 444 3.09 -15.53 16.87
CA ALA A 444 2.14 -14.50 16.49
C ALA A 444 1.38 -13.94 17.71
N VAL A 445 0.95 -14.81 18.63
CA VAL A 445 0.26 -14.42 19.88
C VAL A 445 1.17 -13.58 20.76
N ARG A 446 2.43 -13.99 20.96
CA ARG A 446 3.40 -13.24 21.78
C ARG A 446 3.63 -11.84 21.22
N LEU A 447 3.90 -11.73 19.92
CA LEU A 447 4.11 -10.44 19.27
C LEU A 447 2.87 -9.55 19.35
N ALA A 448 1.68 -10.11 19.12
CA ALA A 448 0.41 -9.39 19.21
C ALA A 448 0.12 -8.86 20.62
N MET A 449 0.30 -9.71 21.64
CA MET A 449 0.12 -9.35 23.05
C MET A 449 1.08 -8.23 23.45
N GLU A 450 2.33 -8.31 23.00
CA GLU A 450 3.35 -7.32 23.31
C GLU A 450 3.08 -5.97 22.64
N ALA A 451 2.60 -5.99 21.39
CA ALA A 451 2.24 -4.79 20.66
C ALA A 451 0.99 -4.11 21.24
N ARG A 452 -0.01 -4.90 21.68
CA ARG A 452 -1.22 -4.37 22.34
C ARG A 452 -0.93 -3.86 23.74
N ARG A 453 -0.09 -4.53 24.54
CA ARG A 453 0.26 -4.09 25.91
C ARG A 453 0.95 -2.72 25.97
N ARG A 454 1.56 -2.28 24.87
CA ARG A 454 2.18 -0.95 24.75
C ARG A 454 1.18 0.18 24.51
N VAL A 455 -0.01 -0.16 24.00
CA VAL A 455 -1.16 0.75 23.93
C VAL A 455 -1.71 0.90 25.33
#